data_AF-A0A534XG73-F1
#
_entry.id   AF-A0A534XG73-F1
#
_cell.length_a   1.000
_cell.length_b   1.000
_cell.length_c   1.000
_cell.angle_alpha   90.00
_cell.angle_beta   90.00
_cell.angle_gamma   90.00
#
_symmetry.space_group_name_H-M   'P 1'
#
loop_
_entity.id
_entity.type
_entity.pdbx_description
1 polymer ?
#
loop_
_entity_poly.entity_id
_entity_poly.type
_entity_poly.pdbx_seq_one_letter_code
_entity_poly.pdbx_strand_id
1 'polypeptide(L)'
;MLPISADSNVARLAHATISPGVDARPVAGPEVRGKFLYVGEATFHVRGVTYGAFRPDEHDSEYRDPEAIDADFADMAASGINAVRIPHDAPRAPLDLAAAHGLRVMVGLSAEQYVGS
;
A
#
# COMPACT_ATOMS: atom_id res chain seq x y z
N MET A 1 20.36 -35.16 12.29
CA MET A 1 19.67 -34.07 13.00
C MET A 1 20.58 -32.85 12.95
N LEU A 2 20.41 -32.01 11.92
CA LEU A 2 21.18 -30.78 11.75
C LEU A 2 20.39 -29.62 12.38
N PRO A 3 21.02 -28.69 13.10
CA PRO A 3 20.31 -27.55 13.65
C PRO A 3 19.89 -26.60 12.52
N ILE A 4 18.61 -26.23 12.54
CA ILE A 4 18.07 -25.10 11.79
C ILE A 4 18.82 -23.84 12.22
N SER A 5 19.65 -23.30 11.32
CA SER A 5 20.28 -21.99 11.50
C SER A 5 19.18 -20.95 11.60
N ALA A 6 19.04 -20.31 12.75
CA ALA A 6 18.21 -19.13 12.89
C ALA A 6 18.81 -18.04 11.99
N ASP A 7 18.11 -17.69 10.92
CA ASP A 7 18.52 -16.64 10.01
C ASP A 7 18.70 -15.33 10.81
N SER A 8 19.96 -14.95 10.97
CA SER A 8 20.43 -13.72 11.63
C SER A 8 20.05 -12.43 10.88
N ASN A 9 19.04 -12.50 10.00
CA ASN A 9 18.59 -11.40 9.14
C ASN A 9 17.40 -10.62 9.72
N VAL A 10 16.86 -11.05 10.86
CA VAL A 10 15.74 -10.38 11.54
C VAL A 10 16.13 -9.04 12.18
N ALA A 11 17.42 -8.70 12.23
CA ALA A 11 17.94 -7.61 13.06
C ALA A 11 18.36 -6.32 12.31
N ARG A 12 18.06 -6.16 11.01
CA ARG A 12 18.48 -4.93 10.28
C ARG A 12 17.45 -4.34 9.31
N LEU A 13 16.15 -4.51 9.56
CA LEU A 13 15.17 -3.61 8.97
C LEU A 13 15.28 -2.25 9.67
N ALA A 14 16.38 -1.55 9.40
CA ALA A 14 16.50 -0.14 9.66
C ALA A 14 15.29 0.52 9.01
N HIS A 15 14.55 1.28 9.81
CA HIS A 15 13.65 2.31 9.33
C HIS A 15 14.42 3.08 8.25
N ALA A 16 14.09 2.84 6.98
CA ALA A 16 14.49 3.73 5.92
C ALA A 16 13.77 5.04 6.22
N THR A 17 14.50 6.01 6.76
CA THR A 17 14.04 7.38 6.84
C THR A 17 13.82 7.84 5.40
N ILE A 18 12.58 7.72 4.92
CA ILE A 18 12.18 8.22 3.61
C ILE A 18 12.30 9.74 3.72
N SER A 19 13.35 10.30 3.11
CA SER A 19 13.42 11.75 2.90
C SER A 19 12.36 12.11 1.85
N PRO A 20 11.57 13.17 2.03
CA PRO A 20 10.66 13.64 0.99
C PRO A 20 11.51 14.30 -0.09
N GLY A 21 11.99 13.48 -1.02
CA GLY A 21 12.88 13.87 -2.10
C GLY A 21 12.61 12.97 -3.29
N VAL A 22 12.28 13.60 -4.41
CA VAL A 22 11.84 13.02 -5.68
C VAL A 22 12.94 12.13 -6.28
N ASP A 23 13.07 10.92 -5.77
CA ASP A 23 13.75 9.81 -6.42
C ASP A 23 12.79 8.62 -6.43
N ALA A 24 11.73 8.74 -7.24
CA ALA A 24 10.80 7.66 -7.56
C ALA A 24 11.52 6.62 -8.43
N ARG A 25 12.51 5.92 -7.85
CA ARG A 25 12.96 4.65 -8.42
C ARG A 25 11.72 3.76 -8.51
N PRO A 26 11.44 3.12 -9.66
CA PRO A 26 10.26 2.28 -9.77
C PRO A 26 10.37 1.22 -8.68
N VAL A 27 9.51 1.33 -7.67
CA VAL A 27 9.43 0.33 -6.62
C VAL A 27 9.02 -0.95 -7.32
N ALA A 28 9.84 -1.99 -7.24
CA ALA A 28 9.54 -3.26 -7.90
C ALA A 28 8.09 -3.67 -7.58
N GLY A 29 7.34 -4.01 -8.64
CA GLY A 29 5.99 -4.52 -8.49
C GLY A 29 6.00 -5.80 -7.63
N PRO A 30 4.90 -6.09 -6.93
CA PRO A 30 4.81 -7.34 -6.19
C PRO A 30 4.77 -8.52 -7.16
N GLU A 31 5.59 -9.54 -6.90
CA GLU A 31 5.62 -10.80 -7.65
C GLU A 31 5.00 -11.93 -6.83
N VAL A 32 4.28 -12.84 -7.49
CA VAL A 32 3.78 -14.07 -6.85
C VAL A 32 4.80 -15.18 -7.07
N ARG A 33 5.33 -15.76 -5.98
CA ARG A 33 6.18 -16.96 -6.03
C ARG A 33 5.51 -18.05 -5.18
N GLY A 34 4.78 -18.94 -5.86
CA GLY A 34 3.95 -19.96 -5.20
C GLY A 34 2.80 -19.33 -4.42
N LYS A 35 2.81 -19.44 -3.08
CA LYS A 35 1.76 -18.90 -2.19
C LYS A 35 2.13 -17.57 -1.53
N PHE A 36 3.27 -16.99 -1.89
CA PHE A 36 3.83 -15.81 -1.23
C PHE A 36 4.00 -14.65 -2.22
N LEU A 37 3.88 -13.43 -1.71
CA LEU A 37 4.20 -12.21 -2.43
C LEU A 37 5.65 -11.82 -2.17
N TYR A 38 6.32 -11.26 -3.17
CA TYR A 38 7.69 -10.78 -3.10
C TYR A 38 7.81 -9.37 -3.65
N VAL A 39 8.75 -8.60 -3.12
CA VAL A 39 9.18 -7.31 -3.67
C VAL A 39 10.69 -7.39 -3.82
N GLY A 40 11.16 -7.47 -5.07
CA GLY A 40 12.54 -7.89 -5.34
C GLY A 40 12.78 -9.29 -4.76
N GLU A 41 13.82 -9.43 -3.94
CA GLU A 41 14.18 -10.73 -3.32
C GLU A 41 13.57 -10.97 -1.92
N ALA A 42 12.80 -10.01 -1.39
CA ALA A 42 12.22 -10.12 -0.06
C ALA A 42 10.76 -10.57 -0.10
N THR A 43 10.38 -11.52 0.76
CA THR A 43 8.97 -11.88 0.97
C THR A 43 8.20 -10.67 1.53
N PHE A 44 7.15 -10.30 0.84
CA PHE A 44 6.26 -9.20 1.20
C PHE A 44 5.08 -9.71 2.03
N HIS A 45 5.17 -9.54 3.34
CA HIS A 45 4.05 -9.79 4.26
C HIS A 45 3.13 -8.58 4.32
N VAL A 46 1.89 -8.74 3.85
CA VAL A 46 0.88 -7.68 3.85
C VAL A 46 0.41 -7.39 5.27
N ARG A 47 0.57 -6.14 5.70
CA ARG A 47 -0.05 -5.56 6.90
C ARG A 47 -0.99 -4.46 6.42
N GLY A 48 -2.13 -4.93 5.90
CA GLY A 48 -3.06 -4.09 5.16
C GLY A 48 -4.27 -3.67 6.00
N VAL A 49 -4.75 -2.46 5.75
CA VAL A 49 -6.05 -1.98 6.26
C VAL A 49 -6.96 -1.59 5.09
N THR A 50 -8.27 -1.52 5.31
CA THR A 50 -9.20 -0.97 4.31
C THR A 50 -9.31 0.53 4.51
N TYR A 51 -9.22 1.30 3.43
CA TYR A 51 -9.43 2.74 3.41
C TYR A 51 -10.61 3.05 2.48
N GLY A 52 -11.74 3.47 3.07
CA GLY A 52 -13.05 3.54 2.41
C GLY A 52 -13.92 2.30 2.67
N ALA A 53 -15.12 2.18 2.08
CA ALA A 53 -15.83 3.17 1.27
C ALA A 53 -16.41 4.26 2.17
N PHE A 54 -15.99 5.50 1.94
CA PHE A 54 -16.49 6.61 2.75
C PHE A 54 -17.86 7.04 2.24
N ARG A 55 -18.63 7.70 3.09
CA ARG A 55 -19.91 8.25 2.68
C ARG A 55 -19.66 9.37 1.64
N PRO A 56 -20.18 9.26 0.41
CA PRO A 56 -20.07 10.34 -0.57
C PRO A 56 -20.79 11.60 -0.08
N ASP A 57 -20.36 12.77 -0.56
CA ASP A 57 -21.04 14.04 -0.31
C ASP A 57 -22.04 14.44 -1.40
N GLU A 58 -22.46 15.71 -1.34
CA GLU A 58 -23.32 16.36 -2.33
C GLU A 58 -22.76 16.31 -3.77
N HIS A 59 -21.47 16.03 -3.95
CA HIS A 59 -20.80 15.89 -5.25
C HIS A 59 -20.40 14.43 -5.58
N ASP A 60 -20.94 13.46 -4.84
CA ASP A 60 -20.68 12.02 -5.01
C ASP A 60 -19.20 11.61 -4.86
N SER A 61 -18.41 12.40 -4.13
CA SER A 61 -16.96 12.17 -4.01
C SER A 61 -16.57 11.66 -2.63
N GLU A 62 -16.03 10.43 -2.60
CA GLU A 62 -15.63 9.72 -1.37
C GLU A 62 -14.27 10.16 -0.80
N TYR A 63 -13.36 10.70 -1.63
CA TYR A 63 -11.96 10.99 -1.27
C TYR A 63 -11.58 12.44 -1.62
N ARG A 64 -12.01 13.40 -0.78
CA ARG A 64 -12.02 14.84 -1.14
C ARG A 64 -10.96 15.71 -0.50
N ASP A 65 -10.35 15.23 0.57
CA ASP A 65 -9.41 16.02 1.37
C ASP A 65 -8.02 15.38 1.27
N PRO A 66 -7.20 15.81 0.30
CA PRO A 66 -5.83 15.31 0.16
C PRO A 66 -5.00 15.51 1.43
N GLU A 67 -5.27 16.54 2.24
CA GLU A 67 -4.53 16.78 3.49
C GLU A 67 -4.94 15.75 4.54
N ALA A 68 -6.23 15.45 4.67
CA ALA A 68 -6.69 14.37 5.55
C ALA A 68 -6.19 12.99 5.09
N ILE A 69 -6.22 12.71 3.79
CA ILE A 69 -5.71 11.44 3.22
C ILE A 69 -4.20 11.32 3.46
N ASP A 70 -3.44 12.40 3.28
CA ASP A 70 -2.00 12.44 3.54
C ASP A 70 -1.70 12.17 5.01
N ALA A 71 -2.43 12.82 5.93
CA ALA A 71 -2.28 12.61 7.37
C ALA A 71 -2.64 11.17 7.78
N ASP A 72 -3.76 10.64 7.29
CA ASP A 72 -4.18 9.25 7.54
C ASP A 72 -3.10 8.26 7.08
N PHE A 73 -2.53 8.47 5.89
CA PHE A 73 -1.49 7.60 5.34
C PHE A 73 -0.16 7.72 6.07
N ALA A 74 0.20 8.93 6.53
CA ALA A 74 1.35 9.13 7.39
C ALA A 74 1.21 8.35 8.71
N ASP A 75 0.04 8.43 9.36
CA ASP A 75 -0.25 7.72 10.61
C ASP A 75 -0.24 6.19 10.42
N MET A 76 -0.79 5.72 9.30
CA MET A 76 -0.75 4.30 8.92
C MET A 76 0.69 3.81 8.75
N ALA A 77 1.50 4.53 7.97
CA ALA A 77 2.89 4.19 7.72
C ALA A 77 3.71 4.22 9.03
N ALA A 78 3.51 5.23 9.87
CA ALA A 78 4.14 5.34 11.19
C ALA A 78 3.75 4.18 12.12
N SER A 79 2.54 3.64 11.96
CA SER A 79 2.04 2.46 12.69
C SER A 79 2.50 1.12 12.10
N GLY A 80 3.29 1.15 11.02
CA GLY A 80 3.85 -0.03 10.37
C GLY A 80 2.91 -0.71 9.36
N ILE A 81 1.77 -0.11 9.03
CA ILE A 81 0.94 -0.53 7.88
C ILE A 81 1.75 -0.35 6.60
N ASN A 82 1.62 -1.31 5.67
CA ASN A 82 2.37 -1.28 4.41
C ASN A 82 1.48 -1.43 3.17
N ALA A 83 0.17 -1.58 3.38
CA ALA A 83 -0.79 -1.66 2.29
C ALA A 83 -2.14 -1.07 2.70
N VAL A 84 -2.84 -0.51 1.73
CA VAL A 84 -4.24 -0.09 1.88
C VAL A 84 -5.08 -0.76 0.80
N ARG A 85 -6.27 -1.23 1.19
CA ARG A 85 -7.30 -1.69 0.27
C ARG A 85 -8.28 -0.56 0.03
N ILE A 86 -8.44 -0.15 -1.21
CA ILE A 86 -9.48 0.80 -1.64
C ILE A 86 -10.56 -0.01 -2.33
N PRO A 87 -11.76 -0.15 -1.74
CA PRO A 87 -12.73 -1.19 -2.10
C PRO A 87 -13.35 -1.06 -3.51
N HIS A 88 -13.34 0.15 -4.10
CA HIS A 88 -13.81 0.47 -5.45
C HIS A 88 -13.35 1.89 -5.83
N ASP A 89 -13.40 2.24 -7.12
CA ASP A 89 -13.21 3.60 -7.65
C ASP A 89 -12.11 4.43 -6.98
N ALA A 90 -10.86 3.95 -7.03
CA ALA A 90 -9.73 4.72 -6.50
C ALA A 90 -9.40 5.91 -7.44
N PRO A 91 -9.65 7.18 -7.05
CA PRO A 91 -9.17 8.32 -7.81
C PRO A 91 -7.64 8.32 -7.79
N ARG A 92 -7.02 9.03 -8.74
CA ARG A 92 -5.55 9.11 -8.82
C ARG A 92 -4.89 9.66 -7.55
N ALA A 93 -5.52 10.65 -6.91
CA ALA A 93 -4.93 11.36 -5.78
C ALA A 93 -4.59 10.44 -4.57
N PRO A 94 -5.49 9.57 -4.08
CA PRO A 94 -5.12 8.55 -3.07
C PRO A 94 -3.98 7.61 -3.51
N LEU A 95 -3.85 7.28 -4.80
CA LEU A 95 -2.77 6.40 -5.27
C LEU A 95 -1.41 7.09 -5.18
N ASP A 96 -1.34 8.37 -5.57
CA ASP A 96 -0.12 9.16 -5.50
C ASP A 96 0.32 9.40 -4.04
N LEU A 97 -0.64 9.71 -3.15
CA LEU A 97 -0.38 9.87 -1.71
C LEU A 97 0.07 8.56 -1.06
N ALA A 98 -0.57 7.44 -1.38
CA ALA A 98 -0.15 6.13 -0.87
C ALA A 98 1.29 5.82 -1.29
N ALA A 99 1.64 6.10 -2.54
CA ALA A 99 3.01 5.93 -3.03
C ALA A 99 4.02 6.82 -2.28
N ALA A 100 3.66 8.07 -1.98
CA ALA A 100 4.50 9.00 -1.22
C ALA A 100 4.82 8.50 0.20
N HIS A 101 3.88 7.80 0.85
CA HIS A 101 4.06 7.20 2.18
C HIS A 101 4.60 5.77 2.15
N GLY A 102 4.96 5.25 0.97
CA GLY A 102 5.46 3.88 0.80
C GLY A 102 4.39 2.80 1.03
N LEU A 103 3.10 3.17 0.99
CA LEU A 103 1.96 2.26 1.07
C LEU A 103 1.68 1.65 -0.30
N ARG A 104 1.48 0.33 -0.34
CA ARG A 104 1.00 -0.35 -1.55
C ARG A 104 -0.52 -0.37 -1.59
N VAL A 105 -1.11 -0.19 -2.77
CA VAL A 105 -2.57 -0.16 -2.90
C VAL A 105 -3.09 -1.45 -3.54
N MET A 106 -4.08 -2.07 -2.89
CA MET A 106 -4.94 -3.07 -3.51
C MET A 106 -6.26 -2.40 -3.90
N VAL A 107 -6.46 -2.17 -5.19
CA VAL A 107 -7.69 -1.58 -5.72
C VAL A 107 -8.70 -2.70 -5.98
N GLY A 108 -9.89 -2.58 -5.40
CA GLY A 108 -11.02 -3.41 -5.79
C GLY A 108 -11.51 -3.00 -7.18
N LEU A 109 -11.61 -3.97 -8.09
CA LEU A 109 -12.30 -3.78 -9.36
C LEU A 109 -13.77 -4.15 -9.13
N SER A 110 -14.65 -3.15 -9.05
CA SER A 110 -16.10 -3.36 -9.00
C SER A 110 -16.53 -4.04 -10.30
N ALA A 111 -17.22 -5.18 -10.23
CA ALA A 111 -17.68 -5.92 -11.41
C ALA A 111 -18.60 -5.09 -12.33
N GLU A 112 -19.22 -4.03 -11.81
CA GLU A 112 -20.12 -3.13 -12.54
C GLU A 112 -19.39 -2.27 -13.60
N GLN A 113 -18.06 -2.12 -13.52
CA GLN A 113 -17.27 -1.43 -14.56
C GLN A 113 -16.84 -2.32 -15.74
N TYR A 114 -17.16 -3.63 -15.72
CA TYR A 114 -16.76 -4.56 -16.78
C TYR A 114 -17.92 -5.10 -17.64
N VAL A 115 -19.13 -4.54 -17.50
CA VAL A 115 -20.24 -4.85 -18.42
C VAL A 115 -20.35 -3.75 -19.49
N GLY A 116 -19.54 -3.90 -20.53
CA GLY A 116 -19.83 -3.38 -21.87
C GLY A 116 -19.43 -1.93 -22.17
N SER A 117 -18.24 -1.78 -22.77
CA SER A 117 -17.99 -0.79 -23.82
C SER A 117 -17.61 -1.54 -25.09
#